data_AF-A0A7X6BEY2-F1
#
_entry.id   AF-A0A7X6BEY2-F1
#
_cell.length_a   1.000
_cell.length_b   1.000
_cell.length_c   1.000
_cell.angle_alpha   90.00
_cell.angle_beta   90.00
_cell.angle_gamma   90.00
#
_symmetry.space_group_name_H-M   'P 1'
#
loop_
_entity.id
_entity.type
_entity.pdbx_description
1 polymer ?
#
loop_
_entity_poly.entity_id
_entity_poly.type
_entity_poly.pdbx_seq_one_letter_code
_entity_poly.pdbx_strand_id
1 'polypeptide(L)'
;MTARRYTCKRRGCSGARELRHLLCADCWALVPQILRKGYLGARRRRLTRMAKIASEHILKALGPVRPTEANGPAAKAARTYSRIAAQQGDRSDLEAAE
;
A
#
# COMPACT_ATOMS: atom_id res chain seq x y z
N MET A 1 -4.17 25.52 -1.23
CA MET A 1 -3.21 24.44 -0.91
C MET A 1 -2.41 24.12 -2.17
N THR A 2 -1.15 24.54 -2.26
CA THR A 2 -0.26 24.17 -3.37
C THR A 2 0.11 22.69 -3.23
N ALA A 3 -0.40 21.84 -4.12
CA ALA A 3 -0.06 20.42 -4.13
C ALA A 3 1.47 20.30 -4.27
N ARG A 4 2.14 19.67 -3.28
CA ARG A 4 3.56 19.34 -3.38
C ARG A 4 3.76 18.50 -4.63
N ARG A 5 4.35 19.10 -5.67
CA ARG A 5 4.70 18.40 -6.91
C ARG A 5 5.99 17.62 -6.68
N TYR A 6 5.90 16.31 -6.67
CA TYR A 6 7.07 15.44 -6.63
C TYR A 6 7.56 15.25 -8.07
N THR A 7 8.87 15.31 -8.28
CA THR A 7 9.49 15.07 -9.58
C THR A 7 9.96 13.62 -9.72
N CYS A 8 9.89 13.11 -10.94
CA CYS A 8 10.39 11.79 -11.31
C CYS A 8 11.84 11.58 -10.83
N LYS A 9 12.16 10.41 -10.29
CA LYS A 9 13.54 10.11 -9.86
C LYS A 9 14.47 9.68 -11.00
N ARG A 10 13.97 9.49 -12.22
CA ARG A 10 14.82 9.18 -13.37
C ARG A 10 15.67 10.40 -13.72
N ARG A 11 16.98 10.21 -13.83
CA ARG A 11 17.91 11.26 -14.24
C ARG A 11 17.49 11.85 -15.59
N GLY A 12 17.35 13.18 -15.66
CA GLY A 12 16.91 13.88 -16.87
C GLY A 12 15.39 13.93 -17.10
N CYS A 13 14.57 13.37 -16.20
CA CYS A 13 13.11 13.49 -16.29
C CYS A 13 12.59 14.54 -15.29
N SER A 14 11.93 15.58 -15.79
CA SER A 14 11.24 16.61 -14.99
C SER A 14 9.75 16.32 -14.79
N GLY A 15 9.27 15.16 -15.25
CA GLY A 15 7.87 14.76 -15.16
C GLY A 15 7.37 14.74 -13.71
N ALA A 16 6.13 15.15 -13.51
CA ALA A 16 5.48 15.05 -12.22
C ALA A 16 5.22 13.57 -11.87
N ARG A 17 5.38 13.23 -10.59
CA ARG A 17 4.98 11.94 -10.02
C ARG A 17 4.12 12.17 -8.80
N GLU A 18 3.32 11.19 -8.44
CA GLU A 18 2.63 11.22 -7.16
C GLU A 18 3.60 10.90 -6.01
N LEU A 19 3.22 11.32 -4.80
CA LEU A 19 4.04 11.19 -3.59
C LEU A 19 4.58 9.77 -3.37
N ARG A 20 3.77 8.75 -3.65
CA ARG A 20 4.06 7.34 -3.34
C ARG A 20 4.77 6.60 -4.49
N HIS A 21 4.87 7.20 -5.67
CA HIS A 21 5.51 6.59 -6.83
C HIS A 21 6.97 7.01 -6.94
N LEU A 22 7.80 6.18 -7.57
CA LEU A 22 9.23 6.47 -7.74
C LEU A 22 9.51 7.22 -9.05
N LEU A 23 8.71 6.92 -10.07
CA LEU A 23 8.79 7.43 -11.43
C LEU A 23 7.48 8.13 -11.80
N CYS A 24 7.51 9.00 -12.81
CA CYS A 24 6.28 9.44 -13.49
C CYS A 24 5.68 8.28 -14.30
N ALA A 25 4.44 8.43 -14.76
CA ALA A 25 3.73 7.41 -15.54
C ALA A 25 4.53 6.97 -16.79
N ASP A 26 5.08 7.93 -17.55
CA ASP A 26 5.84 7.62 -18.77
C ASP A 26 7.12 6.84 -18.48
N CYS A 27 7.86 7.25 -17.43
CA CYS A 27 9.07 6.54 -17.04
C CYS A 27 8.77 5.17 -16.45
N TRP A 28 7.60 4.98 -15.82
CA TRP A 28 7.15 3.70 -15.32
C TRP A 28 6.77 2.74 -16.46
N ALA A 29 6.16 3.25 -17.54
CA ALA A 29 5.81 2.46 -18.73
C ALA A 29 7.05 1.85 -19.41
N LEU A 30 8.19 2.55 -19.37
CA LEU A 30 9.47 2.08 -19.91
C LEU A 30 10.14 0.99 -19.07
N VAL A 31 9.69 0.76 -17.83
CA VAL A 31 10.27 -0.28 -16.97
C VAL A 31 9.85 -1.66 -17.52
N PRO A 32 10.78 -2.62 -17.67
CA PRO A 32 10.44 -3.99 -18.04
C PRO A 32 9.37 -4.60 -17.11
N GLN A 33 8.42 -5.33 -17.68
CA GLN A 33 7.28 -5.88 -16.93
C GLN A 33 7.72 -6.78 -15.77
N ILE A 34 8.83 -7.53 -15.92
CA ILE A 34 9.37 -8.38 -14.86
C ILE A 34 9.80 -7.58 -13.62
N LEU A 35 10.41 -6.41 -13.83
CA LEU A 35 10.82 -5.51 -12.75
C LEU A 35 9.62 -4.81 -12.12
N ARG A 36 8.61 -4.45 -12.92
CA ARG A 36 7.33 -3.92 -12.40
C ARG A 36 6.66 -4.92 -11.47
N LYS A 37 6.52 -6.18 -11.89
CA LYS A 37 5.95 -7.26 -11.08
C LYS A 37 6.74 -7.50 -9.79
N GLY A 38 8.08 -7.54 -9.87
CA GLY A 38 8.94 -7.69 -8.71
C GLY A 38 8.77 -6.56 -7.69
N TYR A 39 8.76 -5.31 -8.17
CA TYR A 39 8.55 -4.13 -7.32
C TYR A 39 7.18 -4.15 -6.65
N LEU A 40 6.11 -4.46 -7.40
CA LEU A 40 4.74 -4.52 -6.88
C LEU A 40 4.60 -5.62 -5.83
N GLY A 41 5.18 -6.80 -6.07
CA GLY A 41 5.21 -7.90 -5.10
C GLY A 41 5.96 -7.52 -3.81
N ALA A 42 7.11 -6.86 -3.92
CA ALA A 42 7.86 -6.37 -2.76
C ALA A 42 7.08 -5.29 -1.99
N ARG A 43 6.45 -4.35 -2.70
CA ARG A 43 5.58 -3.31 -2.12
C ARG A 43 4.42 -3.94 -1.37
N ARG A 44 3.76 -4.94 -1.94
CA ARG A 44 2.67 -5.70 -1.30
C ARG A 44 3.13 -6.33 0.00
N ARG A 45 4.22 -7.10 -0.01
CA ARG A 45 4.78 -7.74 1.20
C ARG A 45 5.10 -6.70 2.29
N ARG A 46 5.64 -5.54 1.92
CA ARG A 46 5.94 -4.46 2.85
C ARG A 46 4.65 -3.87 3.47
N LEU A 47 3.64 -3.58 2.65
CA LEU A 47 2.37 -3.02 3.12
C LEU A 47 1.62 -4.02 4.03
N THR A 48 1.58 -5.30 3.67
CA THR A 48 1.00 -6.34 4.52
C THR A 48 1.71 -6.44 5.87
N ARG A 49 3.04 -6.36 5.88
CA ARG A 49 3.83 -6.35 7.14
C ARG A 49 3.49 -5.12 7.99
N MET A 50 3.41 -3.93 7.39
CA MET A 50 3.03 -2.71 8.10
C MET A 50 1.60 -2.79 8.66
N ALA A 51 0.65 -3.33 7.89
CA ALA A 51 -0.74 -3.52 8.34
C ALA A 51 -0.83 -4.49 9.52
N LYS A 52 -0.03 -5.56 9.51
CA LYS A 52 0.04 -6.52 10.63
C LYS A 52 0.55 -5.84 11.91
N ILE A 53 1.68 -5.13 11.81
CA ILE A 53 2.26 -4.39 12.94
C ILE A 53 1.27 -3.34 13.47
N ALA A 54 0.64 -2.56 12.58
CA ALA A 54 -0.37 -1.57 12.98
C ALA A 54 -1.56 -2.23 13.68
N SER A 55 -2.03 -3.38 13.19
CA SER A 55 -3.13 -4.12 13.83
C SER A 55 -2.74 -4.61 15.23
N GLU A 56 -1.52 -5.13 15.40
CA GLU A 56 -1.00 -5.55 16.71
C GLU A 56 -0.93 -4.37 17.68
N HIS A 57 -0.45 -3.20 17.22
CA HIS A 57 -0.42 -1.99 18.04
C HIS A 57 -1.83 -1.50 18.42
N ILE A 58 -2.78 -1.51 17.48
CA ILE A 58 -4.17 -1.14 17.76
C ILE A 58 -4.77 -2.08 18.80
N LEU A 59 -4.59 -3.39 18.64
CA LEU A 59 -5.09 -4.39 19.59
C LEU A 59 -4.45 -4.22 20.97
N LYS A 60 -3.14 -3.93 21.05
CA LYS A 60 -2.45 -3.67 22.32
C LYS A 60 -2.94 -2.37 22.99
N ALA A 61 -3.23 -1.34 22.21
CA ALA A 61 -3.76 -0.07 22.71
C ALA A 61 -5.21 -0.18 23.24
N LEU A 62 -6.00 -1.09 22.67
CA LEU A 62 -7.37 -1.36 23.12
C LEU A 62 -7.43 -2.20 24.42
N GLY A 63 -6.29 -2.67 24.94
CA GLY A 63 -6.22 -3.46 26.17
C GLY A 63 -6.60 -4.94 25.97
N PRO A 64 -6.61 -5.77 27.04
CA PRO A 64 -7.00 -7.17 26.96
C PRO A 64 -8.48 -7.27 26.60
N VAL A 65 -8.74 -7.51 25.32
CA VAL A 65 -10.04 -7.85 24.76
C VAL A 65 -10.51 -9.14 25.46
N ARG A 66 -11.63 -9.09 26.21
CA ARG A 66 -12.20 -10.30 26.82
C ARG A 66 -12.42 -11.35 25.71
N PRO A 67 -12.29 -12.66 25.96
CA PRO A 67 -12.41 -13.68 24.90
C PRO A 67 -13.75 -13.62 24.13
N THR A 68 -14.80 -13.06 24.72
CA THR A 68 -16.09 -12.76 24.05
C THR A 68 -16.00 -11.63 23.00
N GLU A 69 -15.05 -10.70 23.13
CA GLU A 69 -14.84 -9.55 22.24
C GLU A 69 -13.76 -9.80 21.17
N ALA A 70 -13.04 -10.92 21.21
CA ALA A 70 -12.06 -11.30 20.18
C ALA A 70 -12.72 -11.46 18.78
N ASN A 71 -14.03 -11.68 18.73
CA ASN A 71 -14.87 -11.65 17.52
C ASN A 71 -15.79 -10.42 17.45
N GLY A 72 -15.56 -9.45 18.33
CA GLY A 72 -16.30 -8.20 18.40
C GLY A 72 -16.06 -7.28 17.20
N PRO A 73 -16.85 -6.21 17.09
CA PRO A 73 -16.83 -5.31 15.94
C PRO A 73 -15.45 -4.68 15.68
N ALA A 74 -14.67 -4.36 16.72
CA ALA A 74 -13.32 -3.82 16.59
C ALA A 74 -12.33 -4.83 15.96
N ALA A 75 -12.35 -6.09 16.39
CA ALA A 75 -11.51 -7.14 15.83
C ALA A 75 -11.92 -7.53 14.39
N LYS A 76 -13.22 -7.44 14.07
CA LYS A 76 -13.71 -7.57 12.68
C LYS A 76 -13.28 -6.40 11.81
N ALA A 77 -13.32 -5.16 12.32
CA ALA A 77 -12.87 -3.97 11.61
C ALA A 77 -11.36 -4.03 11.28
N ALA A 78 -10.51 -4.43 12.24
CA ALA A 78 -9.08 -4.58 12.02
C ALA A 78 -8.74 -5.65 10.95
N ARG A 79 -9.44 -6.80 10.98
CA ARG A 79 -9.31 -7.84 9.94
C ARG A 79 -9.81 -7.38 8.59
N THR A 80 -10.92 -6.64 8.56
CA THR A 80 -11.49 -6.08 7.33
C THR A 80 -10.55 -5.04 6.72
N TYR A 81 -9.98 -4.15 7.53
CA TYR A 81 -8.98 -3.18 7.08
C TYR A 81 -7.75 -3.88 6.51
N SER A 82 -7.22 -4.90 7.19
CA SER A 82 -6.09 -5.70 6.68
C SER A 82 -6.39 -6.37 5.34
N ARG A 83 -7.63 -6.88 5.17
CA ARG A 83 -8.10 -7.49 3.91
C ARG A 83 -8.24 -6.44 2.80
N ILE A 84 -8.84 -5.30 3.08
CA ILE A 84 -9.02 -4.20 2.10
C ILE A 84 -7.65 -3.65 1.69
N ALA A 85 -6.72 -3.46 2.63
CA ALA A 85 -5.36 -3.01 2.33
C ALA A 85 -4.60 -4.02 1.45
N ALA A 86 -4.84 -5.32 1.62
CA ALA A 86 -4.30 -6.35 0.73
C ALA A 86 -4.93 -6.28 -0.67
N GLN A 87 -6.26 -6.14 -0.75
CA GLN A 87 -7.01 -6.07 -2.02
C GLN A 87 -6.79 -4.77 -2.80
N GLN A 88 -6.58 -3.63 -2.15
CA GLN A 88 -6.19 -2.39 -2.83
C GLN A 88 -4.78 -2.49 -3.44
N GLY A 89 -3.93 -3.37 -2.89
CA GLY A 89 -2.69 -3.78 -3.52
C GLY A 89 -2.87 -4.67 -4.76
N ASP A 90 -4.01 -5.36 -4.90
CA ASP A 90 -4.40 -6.13 -6.11
C ASP A 90 -5.13 -5.25 -7.14
N ARG A 91 -6.00 -4.32 -6.71
CA ARG A 91 -6.72 -3.41 -7.62
C ARG A 91 -5.79 -2.50 -8.42
N SER A 92 -4.69 -2.05 -7.82
CA SER A 92 -3.69 -1.28 -8.58
C SER A 92 -3.02 -2.08 -9.70
N ASP A 93 -3.00 -3.41 -9.60
CA ASP A 93 -2.40 -4.27 -10.63
C ASP A 93 -3.39 -4.54 -11.77
N LEU A 94 -4.70 -4.58 -11.49
CA LEU A 94 -5.77 -4.69 -12.49
C LEU A 94 -6.02 -3.37 -13.23
N GLU A 95 -6.08 -2.24 -12.52
CA GLU A 95 -6.26 -0.91 -13.12
C GLU A 95 -5.02 -0.43 -13.89
N ALA A 96 -3.84 -1.04 -13.68
CA ALA A 96 -2.62 -0.75 -14.44
C ALA A 96 -2.36 -1.70 -15.62
N ALA A 97 -3.28 -2.65 -15.87
CA ALA A 97 -3.22 -3.60 -16.97
C ALA A 97 -4.25 -3.32 -18.09
N GLU A 98 -5.13 -2.33 -17.92
CA GLU A 98 -5.94 -1.69 -18.97
C GLU A 98 -5.17 -0.52 -19.61
#